data_AF-A0A4Q6BZG0-F1
#
_entry.id   AF-A0A4Q6BZG0-F1
#
_cell.length_a   1.000
_cell.length_b   1.000
_cell.length_c   1.000
_cell.angle_alpha   90.00
_cell.angle_beta   90.00
_cell.angle_gamma   90.00
#
_symmetry.space_group_name_H-M   'P 1'
#
loop_
_entity.id
_entity.type
_entity.pdbx_description
1 polymer ?
#
loop_
_entity_poly.entity_id
_entity_poly.type
_entity_poly.pdbx_seq_one_letter_code
_entity_poly.pdbx_strand_id
1 'polypeptide(L)'
;MHSPELPALGASGSLAGLILLFALIFPKEKIVLFGLIPMPALVGALAFVGLDIWGLVSQVEGGGLPIGHGAHLGGSLAGLLTYFLVVKRRLRRV
;
A
#
# COMPACT_ATOMS: atom_id res chain seq x y z
N MET A 1 -4.97 -22.58 23.39
CA MET A 1 -5.93 -21.45 23.52
C MET A 1 -6.26 -21.01 22.10
N HIS A 2 -7.48 -21.26 21.63
CA HIS A 2 -7.96 -20.72 20.35
C HIS A 2 -8.41 -19.29 20.63
N SER A 3 -7.56 -18.32 20.29
CA SER A 3 -7.98 -16.92 20.20
C SER A 3 -8.98 -16.84 19.04
N PRO A 4 -10.16 -16.23 19.21
CA PRO A 4 -11.07 -16.03 18.08
C PRO A 4 -10.30 -15.26 17.01
N GLU A 5 -10.32 -15.77 15.77
CA GLU A 5 -9.80 -15.03 14.62
C GLU A 5 -10.64 -13.77 14.48
N LEU A 6 -10.17 -12.67 15.07
CA LEU A 6 -10.77 -11.37 14.90
C LEU A 6 -10.62 -11.00 13.42
N PRO A 7 -11.73 -10.81 12.69
CA PRO A 7 -11.64 -10.39 11.29
C PRO A 7 -10.82 -9.10 11.21
N ALA A 8 -9.91 -9.03 10.23
CA ALA A 8 -9.17 -7.81 9.94
C ALA A 8 -10.15 -6.71 9.46
N LEU A 9 -10.66 -5.91 10.39
CA LEU A 9 -11.49 -4.74 10.13
C LEU A 9 -10.57 -3.52 10.00
N GLY A 10 -10.12 -3.20 8.79
CA GLY A 10 -9.14 -2.11 8.59
C GLY A 10 -9.39 -1.30 7.32
N ALA A 11 -9.64 0.00 7.49
CA ALA A 11 -9.63 0.98 6.39
C ALA A 11 -8.23 1.13 5.74
N SER A 12 -7.17 0.74 6.44
CA SER A 12 -5.78 0.91 6.01
C SER A 12 -5.44 0.21 4.68
N GLY A 13 -6.05 -0.95 4.39
CA GLY A 13 -5.85 -1.60 3.09
C GLY A 13 -6.36 -0.74 1.93
N SER A 14 -7.52 -0.10 2.08
CA SER A 14 -8.05 0.81 1.06
C SER A 14 -7.14 2.04 0.86
N LEU A 15 -6.57 2.56 1.95
CA LEU A 15 -5.60 3.66 1.91
C LEU A 15 -4.29 3.25 1.24
N ALA A 16 -3.80 2.03 1.47
CA ALA A 16 -2.63 1.49 0.78
C ALA A 16 -2.83 1.49 -0.75
N GLY A 17 -4.01 1.05 -1.20
CA GLY A 17 -4.39 1.10 -2.61
C GLY A 17 -4.49 2.52 -3.17
N LEU A 18 -5.09 3.44 -2.42
CA LEU A 18 -5.22 4.84 -2.81
C LEU A 18 -3.85 5.54 -2.92
N ILE A 19 -2.96 5.31 -1.96
CA ILE A 19 -1.59 5.88 -1.95
C ILE A 19 -0.81 5.38 -3.17
N LEU A 20 -0.85 4.07 -3.46
CA LEU A 20 -0.15 3.55 -4.63
C LEU A 20 -0.76 4.08 -5.93
N LEU A 21 -2.09 4.13 -6.04
CA LEU A 21 -2.77 4.68 -7.20
C LEU A 21 -2.39 6.15 -7.43
N PHE A 22 -2.43 6.97 -6.38
CA PHE A 22 -2.01 8.37 -6.43
C PHE A 22 -0.56 8.48 -6.91
N ALA A 23 0.34 7.69 -6.33
CA ALA A 23 1.75 7.70 -6.67
C ALA A 23 2.05 7.25 -8.12
N LEU A 24 1.22 6.38 -8.69
CA LEU A 24 1.34 5.98 -10.10
C LEU A 24 0.85 7.07 -11.06
N ILE A 25 -0.15 7.86 -10.66
CA ILE A 25 -0.67 9.00 -11.44
C ILE A 25 0.29 10.20 -11.35
N PHE A 26 0.82 10.45 -10.15
CA PHE A 26 1.62 11.63 -9.83
C PHE A 26 2.98 11.27 -9.20
N PRO A 27 3.87 10.57 -9.94
CA PRO A 27 5.06 9.95 -9.35
C PRO A 27 6.08 10.93 -8.76
N LYS A 28 6.09 12.17 -9.24
CA LYS A 28 7.02 13.24 -8.81
C LYS A 28 6.43 14.19 -7.77
N GLU A 29 5.13 14.09 -7.48
CA GLU A 29 4.52 14.92 -6.44
C GLU A 29 5.10 14.59 -5.07
N LYS A 30 5.21 15.59 -4.21
CA LYS A 30 5.80 15.40 -2.88
C LYS A 30 4.76 14.85 -1.92
N ILE A 31 5.08 13.74 -1.26
CA ILE A 31 4.45 13.35 0.00
C ILE A 31 5.41 13.69 1.15
N VAL A 32 4.87 14.08 2.29
CA VAL A 32 5.68 14.43 3.46
C VAL A 32 5.44 13.38 4.54
N LEU A 33 6.36 12.44 4.64
CA LEU A 33 6.26 11.33 5.60
C LEU A 33 6.27 11.90 7.02
N PHE A 34 5.19 11.61 7.75
CA PHE A 34 4.91 12.13 9.10
C PHE A 34 5.05 13.67 9.23
N GLY A 35 4.89 14.42 8.12
CA GLY A 35 5.07 15.87 8.11
C GLY A 35 6.51 16.36 8.19
N LEU A 36 7.51 15.46 8.15
CA LEU A 36 8.93 15.80 8.33
C LEU A 36 9.79 15.55 7.09
N ILE A 37 9.60 14.42 6.42
CA ILE A 37 10.52 13.98 5.35
C ILE A 37 9.80 14.06 4.00
N PRO A 38 10.06 15.10 3.18
CA PRO A 38 9.49 15.17 1.84
C PRO A 38 10.18 14.18 0.91
N MET A 39 9.40 13.43 0.15
CA MET A 39 9.91 12.51 -0.88
C MET A 39 8.93 12.40 -2.05
N PRO A 40 9.38 11.97 -3.24
CA PRO A 40 8.47 11.68 -4.34
C PRO A 40 7.43 10.62 -3.95
N ALA A 41 6.18 10.82 -4.35
CA ALA A 41 5.06 9.95 -4.00
C ALA A 41 5.33 8.49 -4.34
N LEU A 42 5.94 8.23 -5.51
CA LEU A 42 6.29 6.87 -5.93
C LEU A 42 7.32 6.22 -5.03
N VAL A 43 8.33 6.98 -4.58
CA VAL A 43 9.34 6.46 -3.66
C VAL A 43 8.70 6.07 -2.34
N GLY A 44 7.85 6.92 -1.78
CA GLY A 44 7.17 6.62 -0.52
C GLY A 44 6.18 5.46 -0.61
N ALA A 45 5.41 5.37 -1.69
CA ALA A 45 4.49 4.26 -1.91
C ALA A 45 5.23 2.92 -2.07
N LEU A 46 6.36 2.90 -2.82
CA LEU A 46 7.17 1.69 -2.96
C LEU A 46 7.87 1.30 -1.64
N ALA A 47 8.33 2.28 -0.86
CA ALA A 47 8.87 2.02 0.47
C ALA A 47 7.81 1.40 1.39
N PHE A 48 6.58 1.91 1.38
CA PHE A 48 5.46 1.36 2.14
C PHE A 48 5.15 -0.09 1.74
N VAL A 49 5.03 -0.37 0.44
CA VAL A 49 4.84 -1.74 -0.08
C VAL A 49 6.00 -2.66 0.31
N GLY A 50 7.24 -2.18 0.24
CA GLY A 50 8.42 -2.94 0.65
C GLY A 50 8.41 -3.30 2.14
N LEU A 51 7.99 -2.36 3.00
CA LEU A 51 7.82 -2.61 4.44
C LEU A 51 6.71 -3.64 4.70
N ASP A 52 5.60 -3.60 3.98
CA ASP A 52 4.55 -4.61 4.12
C ASP A 52 4.99 -5.99 3.63
N ILE A 53 5.80 -6.08 2.56
CA ILE A 53 6.38 -7.36 2.12
C ILE A 53 7.30 -7.91 3.21
N TRP A 54 8.21 -7.09 3.73
CA TRP A 54 9.12 -7.53 4.80
C TRP A 54 8.34 -7.93 6.06
N GLY A 55 7.36 -7.13 6.46
CA GLY A 55 6.49 -7.42 7.59
C GLY A 55 5.74 -8.75 7.42
N LEU A 56 5.17 -8.99 6.24
CA LEU A 56 4.50 -10.26 5.94
C LEU A 56 5.47 -11.44 6.00
N VAL A 57 6.68 -11.33 5.44
CA VAL A 57 7.71 -12.37 5.55
C VAL A 57 8.06 -12.65 7.01
N SER A 58 8.26 -11.59 7.81
CA SER A 58 8.58 -11.75 9.23
C SER A 58 7.47 -12.46 10.01
N GLN A 59 6.20 -12.23 9.66
CA GLN A 59 5.06 -12.92 10.24
C GLN A 59 5.00 -14.40 9.87
N VAL A 60 5.32 -14.73 8.61
CA VAL A 60 5.40 -16.13 8.14
C VAL A 60 6.52 -16.89 8.86
N GLU A 61 7.63 -16.20 9.19
CA GLU A 61 8.75 -16.77 9.96
C GLU A 61 8.49 -16.84 11.47
N GLY A 62 7.29 -16.45 11.94
CA GLY A 62 6.89 -16.50 13.35
C GLY A 62 7.29 -15.27 14.17
N GLY A 63 7.78 -14.22 13.54
CA GLY A 63 8.07 -12.91 14.14
C GLY A 63 7.08 -11.82 13.70
N GLY A 64 7.53 -10.57 13.74
CA GLY A 64 6.76 -9.43 13.24
C GLY A 64 5.73 -8.85 14.22
N LEU A 65 5.20 -7.68 13.86
CA LEU A 65 4.15 -7.00 14.61
C LEU A 65 2.77 -7.52 14.19
N PRO A 66 1.71 -7.37 15.02
CA PRO A 66 0.34 -7.77 14.67
C PRO A 66 -0.31 -6.75 13.70
N ILE A 67 0.33 -6.52 12.55
CA ILE A 67 -0.12 -5.61 11.50
C ILE A 67 -0.68 -6.43 10.34
N GLY A 68 -1.80 -5.98 9.75
CA GLY A 68 -2.42 -6.63 8.59
C GLY A 68 -1.65 -6.40 7.27
N HIS A 69 -0.38 -6.80 7.18
CA HIS A 69 0.46 -6.58 6.01
C HIS A 69 -0.13 -7.18 4.73
N GLY A 70 -0.69 -8.39 4.81
CA GLY A 70 -1.39 -9.00 3.67
C GLY A 70 -2.59 -8.17 3.18
N ALA A 71 -3.33 -7.51 4.08
CA ALA A 71 -4.44 -6.63 3.72
C ALA A 71 -3.94 -5.33 3.03
N HIS A 72 -2.82 -4.77 3.48
CA HIS A 72 -2.20 -3.62 2.82
C HIS A 72 -1.68 -3.96 1.42
N LEU A 73 -1.06 -5.14 1.27
CA LEU A 73 -0.58 -5.61 -0.04
C LEU A 73 -1.73 -5.90 -1.00
N GLY A 74 -2.82 -6.52 -0.53
CA GLY A 74 -4.03 -6.71 -1.32
C GLY A 74 -4.65 -5.39 -1.78
N GLY A 75 -4.70 -4.40 -0.89
CA GLY A 75 -5.13 -3.04 -1.23
C GLY A 75 -4.23 -2.35 -2.25
N SER A 76 -2.91 -2.43 -2.05
CA SER A 76 -1.91 -1.92 -3.00
C SER A 76 -2.07 -2.57 -4.38
N LEU A 77 -2.25 -3.90 -4.43
CA LEU A 77 -2.50 -4.62 -5.67
C LEU A 77 -3.78 -4.11 -6.36
N ALA A 78 -4.86 -3.87 -5.62
CA ALA A 78 -6.08 -3.30 -6.17
C ALA A 78 -5.85 -1.89 -6.77
N GLY A 79 -5.06 -1.04 -6.09
CA GLY A 79 -4.63 0.26 -6.61
C GLY A 79 -3.83 0.14 -7.92
N LEU A 80 -2.88 -0.79 -7.96
CA LEU A 80 -2.07 -1.09 -9.15
C LEU A 80 -2.95 -1.53 -10.34
N LEU A 81 -3.86 -2.46 -10.10
CA LEU A 81 -4.80 -2.94 -11.11
C LEU A 81 -5.72 -1.82 -11.60
N THR A 82 -6.22 -0.98 -10.69
CA THR A 82 -7.05 0.18 -11.05
C THR A 82 -6.29 1.14 -11.96
N TYR A 83 -5.01 1.40 -11.67
CA TYR A 83 -4.17 2.22 -12.53
C TYR A 83 -4.08 1.64 -13.95
N PHE A 84 -3.73 0.36 -14.11
CA PHE A 84 -3.54 -0.22 -15.44
C PHE A 84 -4.84 -0.45 -16.21
N LEU A 85 -5.91 -0.89 -15.54
CA LEU A 85 -7.16 -1.28 -16.19
C LEU A 85 -8.07 -0.08 -16.49
N VAL A 86 -8.03 0.96 -15.65
CA VAL A 86 -8.94 2.11 -15.74
C VAL A 86 -8.18 3.40 -16.06
N VAL A 87 -7.23 3.80 -15.23
CA VAL A 87 -6.67 5.16 -15.27
C VAL A 87 -5.71 5.37 -16.44
N LYS A 88 -4.73 4.47 -16.62
CA LYS A 88 -3.73 4.55 -17.69
C LYS A 88 -4.38 4.60 -19.08
N ARG A 89 -5.50 3.90 -19.26
CA ARG A 89 -6.29 3.95 -20.52
C ARG A 89 -6.95 5.29 -20.73
N ARG A 90 -7.45 5.95 -19.67
CA ARG A 90 -8.06 7.27 -19.73
C ARG A 90 -7.01 8.38 -19.97
N LEU A 91 -5.88 8.33 -19.28
CA LEU A 91 -4.79 9.30 -19.45
C LEU A 91 -4.18 9.30 -20.85
N ARG A 92 -4.21 8.15 -21.55
CA ARG A 92 -3.73 8.04 -22.95
C ARG A 92 -4.70 8.55 -24.00
N ARG A 93 -5.95 8.86 -23.63
CA ARG A 93 -7.00 9.35 -24.54
C ARG A 93 -7.12 10.88 -24.52
N VAL A 94 -6.36 11.54 -23.66
CA VAL A 94 -6.23 13.00 -23.54
C VAL A 94 -4.91 13.37 -24.19
#